data_AF-A0A0K9XYC5-F1
#
_entry.id   AF-A0A0K9XYC5-F1
#
_cell.length_a   1.000
_cell.length_b   1.000
_cell.length_c   1.000
_cell.angle_alpha   90.00
_cell.angle_beta   90.00
_cell.angle_gamma   90.00
#
_symmetry.space_group_name_H-M   'P 1'
#
loop_
_entity.id
_entity.type
_entity.pdbx_description
1 polymer ?
#
loop_
_entity_poly.entity_id
_entity_poly.type
_entity_poly.pdbx_seq_one_letter_code
_entity_poly.pdbx_strand_id
1 'polypeptide(L)'
;MLSSEKTDQEILKNIPADYKIEKQENINIDNDADEELIVTAVDSKNEKYFEYWYKKGNLIHEFSYSFVPINYKWFANLDDDNEKEIIRAQGYEDGVDYAIYKIKGNEEIVQLYFNPGLKDGKYADKNFWAYPNDIKDIIVDQDKKLLVSLNNNYPRDDDHTIPDNQNELPFIFFEGSTTQSDMQLKNLKPLEKLDLKSLIKNSRKGNAIESRNSASVVKQIIQDLDGDGIKDKIEVYKNTSLKDQFEQEHFSLPIKIFKGTQNGFELWKENKNLVYSADNNCVSEGFSNIVVKDNYFTIEAQSCYDYNVLVDGFTTFKVENNDIFLYKYGEEYFDKSNHDKEIPSKVWTQKDFSKVRFQDVNESFLRKLKSTK
;
A
#
# COMPACT_ATOMS: atom_id res chain seq x y z
N MET A 1 39.96 -34.17 -19.31
CA MET A 1 40.67 -32.98 -18.79
C MET A 1 39.83 -32.46 -17.64
N LEU A 2 40.31 -32.60 -16.40
CA LEU A 2 39.71 -31.95 -15.24
C LEU A 2 40.12 -30.47 -15.33
N SER A 3 39.17 -29.56 -15.51
CA SER A 3 39.47 -28.13 -15.32
C SER A 3 39.83 -27.96 -13.85
N SER A 4 41.07 -27.55 -13.56
CA SER A 4 41.47 -27.18 -12.21
C SER A 4 40.57 -26.03 -11.74
N GLU A 5 39.86 -26.22 -10.64
CA GLU A 5 39.12 -25.15 -9.98
C GLU A 5 40.08 -23.99 -9.67
N LYS A 6 39.65 -22.77 -9.98
CA LYS A 6 40.46 -21.57 -9.70
C LYS A 6 40.54 -21.40 -8.20
N THR A 7 41.72 -21.03 -7.70
CA THR A 7 41.91 -20.68 -6.29
C THR A 7 41.25 -19.34 -5.96
N ASP A 8 40.85 -19.10 -4.71
CA ASP A 8 40.27 -17.81 -4.29
C ASP A 8 41.15 -16.62 -4.66
N GLN A 9 42.48 -16.75 -4.53
CA GLN A 9 43.42 -15.71 -4.93
C GLN A 9 43.39 -15.39 -6.44
N GLU A 10 43.05 -16.36 -7.28
CA GLU A 10 42.84 -16.14 -8.72
C GLU A 10 41.47 -15.53 -9.00
N ILE A 11 40.46 -15.87 -8.20
CA ILE A 11 39.12 -15.27 -8.29
C ILE A 11 39.17 -13.79 -7.95
N LEU A 12 39.86 -13.42 -6.86
CA LEU A 12 39.96 -12.02 -6.40
C LEU A 12 40.64 -11.09 -7.40
N LYS A 13 41.47 -11.61 -8.33
CA LYS A 13 42.06 -10.81 -9.42
C LYS A 13 41.04 -10.32 -10.45
N ASN A 14 39.84 -10.90 -10.46
CA ASN A 14 38.76 -10.47 -11.35
C ASN A 14 38.03 -9.24 -10.79
N ILE A 15 38.24 -8.89 -9.52
CA ILE A 15 37.67 -7.68 -8.92
C ILE A 15 38.49 -6.47 -9.41
N PRO A 16 37.85 -5.37 -9.85
CA PRO A 16 38.56 -4.16 -10.24
C PRO A 16 39.55 -3.70 -9.16
N ALA A 17 40.79 -3.43 -9.58
CA ALA A 17 41.90 -3.18 -8.66
C ALA A 17 41.73 -1.91 -7.80
N ASP A 18 40.85 -0.99 -8.20
CA ASP A 18 40.53 0.22 -7.44
C ASP A 18 39.35 0.03 -6.49
N TYR A 19 38.73 -1.16 -6.44
CA TYR A 19 37.69 -1.48 -5.47
C TYR A 19 38.33 -2.06 -4.20
N LYS A 20 37.82 -1.65 -3.04
CA LYS A 20 38.24 -2.17 -1.74
C LYS A 20 37.38 -3.38 -1.39
N ILE A 21 37.98 -4.56 -1.23
CA ILE A 21 37.27 -5.73 -0.69
C ILE A 21 36.98 -5.50 0.79
N GLU A 22 35.70 -5.56 1.17
CA GLU A 22 35.26 -5.38 2.56
C GLU A 22 35.03 -6.71 3.26
N LYS A 23 34.50 -7.71 2.54
CA LYS A 23 34.12 -9.00 3.12
C LYS A 23 34.25 -10.13 2.12
N GLN A 24 34.58 -11.32 2.61
CA GLN A 24 34.57 -12.58 1.88
C GLN A 24 33.85 -13.61 2.75
N GLU A 25 32.91 -14.34 2.17
CA GLU A 25 32.07 -15.30 2.90
C GLU A 25 31.85 -16.53 2.03
N ASN A 26 31.91 -17.72 2.64
CA ASN A 26 31.49 -18.95 2.01
C ASN A 26 30.10 -19.32 2.55
N ILE A 27 29.14 -19.50 1.65
CA ILE A 27 27.74 -19.74 1.99
C ILE A 27 27.20 -20.78 1.03
N ASN A 28 26.52 -21.80 1.55
CA ASN A 28 25.76 -22.73 0.71
C ASN A 28 24.35 -22.18 0.47
N ILE A 29 24.08 -21.70 -0.75
CA ILE A 29 22.87 -20.97 -1.11
C ILE A 29 21.82 -21.89 -1.72
N ASP A 30 22.21 -22.91 -2.48
CA ASP A 30 21.32 -23.84 -3.17
C ASP A 30 21.21 -25.23 -2.52
N ASN A 31 21.75 -25.36 -1.31
CA ASN A 31 21.78 -26.58 -0.49
C ASN A 31 22.43 -27.78 -1.19
N ASP A 32 23.37 -27.54 -2.10
CA ASP A 32 24.18 -28.60 -2.71
C ASP A 32 25.44 -28.92 -1.87
N ALA A 33 26.38 -29.68 -2.42
CA ALA A 33 27.58 -30.10 -1.69
C ALA A 33 28.67 -29.03 -1.63
N ASP A 34 28.55 -27.96 -2.41
CA ASP A 34 29.56 -26.94 -2.63
C ASP A 34 29.08 -25.61 -2.04
N GLU A 35 30.01 -24.80 -1.52
CA GLU A 35 29.69 -23.45 -1.05
C GLU A 35 29.97 -22.42 -2.14
N GLU A 36 29.16 -21.38 -2.20
CA GLU A 36 29.43 -20.18 -2.97
C GLU A 36 30.36 -19.25 -2.20
N LEU A 37 31.39 -18.74 -2.88
CA LEU A 37 32.19 -17.63 -2.38
C LEU A 37 31.51 -16.30 -2.77
N ILE A 38 31.14 -15.50 -1.78
CA ILE A 38 30.65 -14.14 -1.98
C ILE A 38 31.74 -13.15 -1.58
N VAL A 39 32.10 -12.27 -2.52
CA VAL A 39 33.05 -11.17 -2.31
C VAL A 39 32.30 -9.85 -2.36
N THR A 40 32.25 -9.13 -1.24
CA THR A 40 31.69 -7.78 -1.17
C THR A 40 32.83 -6.77 -1.31
N ALA A 41 32.74 -5.88 -2.30
CA ALA A 41 33.71 -4.84 -2.57
C ALA A 41 33.04 -3.46 -2.68
N VAL A 42 33.81 -2.40 -2.44
CA VAL A 42 33.34 -1.00 -2.49
C VAL A 42 34.13 -0.23 -3.52
N ASP A 43 33.40 0.44 -4.40
CA ASP A 43 33.91 1.54 -5.21
C ASP A 43 33.69 2.85 -4.45
N SER A 44 34.70 3.27 -3.69
CA SER A 44 34.60 4.50 -2.88
C SER A 44 34.50 5.77 -3.71
N LYS A 45 34.86 5.74 -5.00
CA LYS A 45 34.77 6.94 -5.86
C LYS A 45 33.35 7.18 -6.33
N ASN A 46 32.63 6.09 -6.63
CA ASN A 46 31.27 6.15 -7.14
C ASN A 46 30.21 5.81 -6.08
N GLU A 47 30.63 5.65 -4.81
CA GLU A 47 29.76 5.34 -3.67
C GLU A 47 28.84 4.13 -3.94
N LYS A 48 29.45 3.02 -4.39
CA LYS A 48 28.74 1.78 -4.67
C LYS A 48 29.35 0.57 -3.97
N TYR A 49 28.47 -0.31 -3.53
CA TYR A 49 28.80 -1.69 -3.21
C TYR A 49 28.65 -2.58 -4.45
N PHE A 50 29.52 -3.58 -4.53
CA PHE A 50 29.43 -4.69 -5.45
C PHE A 50 29.50 -6.00 -4.69
N GLU A 51 28.70 -6.98 -5.10
CA GLU A 51 28.85 -8.35 -4.65
C GLU A 51 29.08 -9.27 -5.84
N TYR A 52 30.16 -10.05 -5.77
CA TYR A 52 30.56 -11.02 -6.78
C TYR A 52 30.45 -12.42 -6.18
N TRP A 53 29.59 -13.23 -6.77
CA TRP A 53 29.27 -14.55 -6.25
C TRP A 53 29.86 -15.59 -7.17
N TYR A 54 30.64 -16.50 -6.60
CA TYR A 54 31.37 -17.52 -7.35
C TYR A 54 30.99 -18.92 -6.90
N LYS A 55 30.76 -19.81 -7.86
CA LYS A 55 30.60 -21.25 -7.62
C LYS A 55 31.65 -22.01 -8.43
N LYS A 56 32.47 -22.82 -7.75
CA LYS A 56 33.59 -23.57 -8.36
C LYS A 56 34.50 -22.68 -9.22
N GLY A 57 34.75 -21.45 -8.76
CA GLY A 57 35.58 -20.45 -9.44
C GLY A 57 34.96 -19.75 -10.64
N ASN A 58 33.67 -19.98 -10.94
CA ASN A 58 32.93 -19.27 -11.98
C ASN A 58 32.02 -18.22 -11.36
N LEU A 59 32.04 -17.00 -11.92
CA LEU A 59 31.11 -15.94 -11.52
C LEU A 59 29.69 -16.36 -11.93
N ILE A 60 28.79 -16.44 -10.95
CA ILE A 60 27.39 -16.81 -11.15
C ILE A 60 26.46 -15.60 -10.99
N HIS A 61 26.80 -14.66 -10.11
CA HIS A 61 26.05 -13.40 -9.95
C HIS A 61 27.00 -12.23 -9.72
N GLU A 62 26.58 -11.07 -10.22
CA GLU A 62 27.18 -9.77 -9.94
C GLU A 62 26.06 -8.79 -9.60
N PHE A 63 26.10 -8.25 -8.38
CA PHE A 63 25.13 -7.26 -7.91
C PHE A 63 25.83 -5.94 -7.65
N SER A 64 25.11 -4.84 -7.86
CA SER A 64 25.57 -3.51 -7.47
C SER A 64 24.45 -2.73 -6.81
N TYR A 65 24.76 -2.03 -5.72
CA TYR A 65 23.81 -1.19 -4.99
C TYR A 65 24.53 0.00 -4.35
N SER A 66 23.77 1.03 -3.97
CA SER A 66 24.31 2.25 -3.38
C SER A 66 25.09 1.96 -2.10
N PHE A 67 26.15 2.72 -1.86
CA PHE A 67 26.88 2.65 -0.60
C PHE A 67 26.01 3.14 0.56
N VAL A 68 25.82 2.28 1.56
CA VAL A 68 25.14 2.57 2.81
C VAL A 68 25.96 2.03 3.99
N PRO A 69 26.10 2.77 5.10
CA PRO A 69 26.98 2.39 6.21
C PRO A 69 26.47 1.17 7.00
N ILE A 70 25.15 0.96 7.02
CA ILE A 70 24.55 -0.25 7.58
C ILE A 70 24.22 -1.17 6.41
N ASN A 71 24.91 -2.32 6.34
CA ASN A 71 24.71 -3.32 5.28
C ASN A 71 24.94 -4.72 5.84
N TYR A 72 23.87 -5.35 6.33
CA TYR A 72 23.86 -6.72 6.83
C TYR A 72 23.05 -7.62 5.91
N LYS A 73 23.43 -8.90 5.87
CA LYS A 73 22.71 -9.93 5.14
C LYS A 73 22.69 -11.27 5.88
N TRP A 74 21.60 -12.00 5.73
CA TRP A 74 21.38 -13.36 6.18
C TRP A 74 20.72 -14.16 5.06
N PHE A 75 20.74 -15.48 5.17
CA PHE A 75 20.22 -16.39 4.16
C PHE A 75 19.33 -17.44 4.80
N ALA A 76 18.14 -17.64 4.25
CA ALA A 76 17.24 -18.69 4.72
C ALA A 76 16.45 -19.30 3.56
N ASN A 77 16.17 -20.59 3.65
CA ASN A 77 15.32 -21.29 2.70
C ASN A 77 13.86 -21.08 3.12
N LEU A 78 13.12 -20.23 2.41
CA LEU A 78 11.77 -19.79 2.80
C LEU A 78 10.67 -20.28 1.85
N ASP A 79 11.04 -20.96 0.77
CA ASP A 79 10.12 -21.59 -0.17
C ASP A 79 10.64 -22.96 -0.67
N ASP A 80 10.01 -23.56 -1.68
CA ASP A 80 10.29 -24.93 -2.12
C ASP A 80 11.16 -25.05 -3.38
N ASP A 81 11.91 -24.01 -3.74
CA ASP A 81 12.79 -24.04 -4.93
C ASP A 81 14.26 -24.45 -4.66
N ASN A 82 14.59 -24.76 -3.40
CA ASN A 82 15.92 -25.16 -2.89
C ASN A 82 16.97 -24.04 -2.85
N GLU A 83 16.68 -22.84 -3.35
CA GLU A 83 17.55 -21.68 -3.20
C GLU A 83 17.18 -20.92 -1.92
N LYS A 84 18.18 -20.35 -1.24
CA LYS A 84 17.95 -19.49 -0.08
C LYS A 84 17.61 -18.08 -0.53
N GLU A 85 16.56 -17.52 0.03
CA GLU A 85 16.28 -16.09 -0.02
C GLU A 85 17.33 -15.29 0.75
N ILE A 86 17.59 -14.07 0.29
CA ILE A 86 18.47 -13.11 0.96
C ILE A 86 17.62 -12.22 1.85
N ILE A 87 18.01 -12.08 3.12
CA ILE A 87 17.41 -11.13 4.05
C ILE A 87 18.44 -10.04 4.28
N ARG A 88 18.12 -8.79 3.93
CA ARG A 88 19.04 -7.65 4.10
C ARG A 88 18.51 -6.63 5.10
N ALA A 89 19.44 -6.01 5.80
CA ALA A 89 19.22 -4.78 6.56
C ALA A 89 20.17 -3.70 6.02
N GLN A 90 19.60 -2.67 5.40
CA GLN A 90 20.36 -1.65 4.68
C GLN A 90 19.85 -0.24 5.00
N GLY A 91 20.77 0.70 5.22
CA GLY A 91 20.41 2.10 5.46
C GLY A 91 21.44 2.90 6.24
N TYR A 92 20.96 3.93 6.93
CA TYR A 92 21.74 4.87 7.73
C TYR A 92 21.30 4.81 9.20
N GLU A 93 22.00 5.53 10.08
CA GLU A 93 21.70 5.53 11.52
C GLU A 93 20.30 6.06 11.87
N ASP A 94 19.75 6.92 11.01
CA ASP A 94 18.42 7.51 11.10
C ASP A 94 17.33 6.71 10.39
N GLY A 95 17.66 5.53 9.85
CA GLY A 95 16.71 4.74 9.08
C GLY A 95 17.31 3.48 8.44
N VAL A 96 16.79 2.31 8.83
CA VAL A 96 17.22 1.01 8.27
C VAL A 96 16.03 0.25 7.68
N ASP A 97 16.16 -0.10 6.41
CA ASP A 97 15.23 -0.97 5.71
C ASP A 97 15.59 -2.43 5.90
N TYR A 98 14.56 -3.23 6.15
CA TYR A 98 14.65 -4.68 6.22
C TYR A 98 13.80 -5.30 5.12
N ALA A 99 14.40 -6.15 4.30
CA ALA A 99 13.72 -6.77 3.18
C ALA A 99 14.20 -8.20 2.89
N ILE A 100 13.27 -9.01 2.37
CA ILE A 100 13.53 -10.34 1.80
C ILE A 100 13.63 -10.20 0.29
N TYR A 101 14.66 -10.77 -0.31
CA TYR A 101 14.93 -10.75 -1.73
C TYR A 101 15.00 -12.17 -2.29
N LYS A 102 14.53 -12.32 -3.52
CA LYS A 102 14.72 -13.52 -4.34
C LYS A 102 15.68 -13.20 -5.48
N ILE A 103 16.64 -14.06 -5.74
CA ILE A 103 17.57 -13.90 -6.84
C ILE A 103 16.88 -14.32 -8.13
N LYS A 104 16.99 -13.50 -9.18
CA LYS A 104 16.51 -13.85 -10.51
C LYS A 104 17.50 -13.38 -11.57
N GLY A 105 18.36 -14.29 -12.02
CA GLY A 105 19.48 -13.92 -12.87
C GLY A 105 20.47 -13.03 -12.10
N ASN A 106 20.81 -11.86 -12.63
CA ASN A 106 21.71 -10.89 -11.95
C ASN A 106 20.94 -9.78 -11.22
N GLU A 107 19.71 -10.05 -10.81
CA GLU A 107 18.88 -9.09 -10.08
C GLU A 107 18.41 -9.66 -8.74
N GLU A 108 18.43 -8.82 -7.71
CA GLU A 108 17.79 -9.07 -6.43
C GLU A 108 16.37 -8.50 -6.47
N ILE A 109 15.37 -9.37 -6.53
CA ILE A 109 13.96 -8.96 -6.59
C ILE A 109 13.39 -8.94 -5.18
N VAL A 110 13.11 -7.73 -4.68
CA VAL A 110 12.44 -7.54 -3.39
C VAL A 110 11.11 -8.30 -3.38
N GLN A 111 10.94 -9.15 -2.38
CA GLN A 111 9.69 -9.89 -2.14
C GLN A 111 8.83 -9.21 -1.07
N LEU A 112 9.46 -8.70 0.00
CA LEU A 112 8.76 -8.17 1.17
C LEU A 112 9.69 -7.27 2.01
N TYR A 113 9.27 -6.04 2.30
CA TYR A 113 9.79 -5.21 3.39
C TYR A 113 9.09 -5.53 4.71
N PHE A 114 9.80 -5.43 5.83
CA PHE A 114 9.25 -5.80 7.14
C PHE A 114 9.87 -5.00 8.29
N ASN A 115 9.25 -5.11 9.48
CA ASN A 115 9.79 -4.62 10.74
C ASN A 115 10.59 -5.72 11.46
N PRO A 116 11.77 -5.42 12.01
CA PRO A 116 12.61 -6.42 12.67
C PRO A 116 12.19 -6.64 14.14
N GLY A 117 11.72 -7.85 14.46
CA GLY A 117 11.51 -8.29 15.84
C GLY A 117 12.65 -9.17 16.34
N LEU A 118 13.02 -9.07 17.61
CA LEU A 118 14.06 -9.89 18.23
C LEU A 118 13.53 -10.71 19.39
N LYS A 119 13.88 -12.00 19.40
CA LYS A 119 13.78 -12.90 20.55
C LYS A 119 15.14 -13.05 21.20
N ASP A 120 15.26 -12.59 22.44
CA ASP A 120 16.43 -12.78 23.28
C ASP A 120 16.13 -13.83 24.35
N GLY A 121 16.91 -14.90 24.38
CA GLY A 121 16.76 -16.00 25.35
C GLY A 121 16.90 -15.57 26.82
N LYS A 122 17.55 -14.44 27.09
CA LYS A 122 17.64 -13.84 28.44
C LYS A 122 16.29 -13.29 28.93
N TYR A 123 15.35 -13.01 28.01
CA TYR A 123 14.07 -12.36 28.28
C TYR A 123 12.92 -13.09 27.57
N ALA A 124 12.64 -14.34 27.98
CA ALA A 124 11.73 -15.25 27.28
C ALA A 124 10.34 -14.67 26.88
N ASP A 125 9.74 -13.83 27.72
CA ASP A 125 8.40 -13.28 27.50
C ASP A 125 8.39 -11.89 26.81
N LYS A 126 9.56 -11.41 26.38
CA LYS A 126 9.70 -10.08 25.76
C LYS A 126 10.11 -10.17 24.29
N ASN A 127 9.76 -9.12 23.57
CA ASN A 127 10.14 -8.89 22.18
C ASN A 127 10.85 -7.54 22.12
N PHE A 128 11.91 -7.44 21.32
CA PHE A 128 12.68 -6.21 21.16
C PHE A 128 12.75 -5.81 19.69
N TRP A 129 13.03 -4.53 19.42
CA TRP A 129 13.43 -4.12 18.09
C TRP A 129 14.78 -4.78 17.76
N ALA A 130 14.88 -5.44 16.61
CA ALA A 130 16.13 -6.08 16.21
C ALA A 130 17.03 -5.06 15.52
N TYR A 131 18.11 -4.66 16.18
CA TYR A 131 19.20 -3.94 15.52
C TYR A 131 20.06 -4.92 14.73
N PRO A 132 20.63 -4.54 13.57
CA PRO A 132 21.37 -5.50 12.74
C PRO A 132 22.50 -6.22 13.49
N ASN A 133 23.21 -5.51 14.37
CA ASN A 133 24.31 -6.06 15.18
C ASN A 133 23.84 -7.05 16.27
N ASP A 134 22.57 -7.01 16.65
CA ASP A 134 21.99 -7.88 17.69
C ASP A 134 21.47 -9.20 17.10
N ILE A 135 21.27 -9.25 15.78
CA ILE A 135 20.69 -10.40 15.06
C ILE A 135 21.76 -11.47 14.85
N LYS A 136 21.45 -12.70 15.27
CA LYS A 136 22.22 -13.89 14.94
C LYS A 136 21.69 -14.57 13.69
N ASP A 137 20.38 -14.86 13.67
CA ASP A 137 19.72 -15.55 12.57
C ASP A 137 18.22 -15.27 12.56
N ILE A 138 17.56 -15.54 11.43
CA ILE A 138 16.12 -15.44 11.27
C ILE A 138 15.42 -16.67 11.86
N ILE A 139 14.28 -16.49 12.53
CA ILE A 139 13.52 -17.60 13.11
C ILE A 139 12.64 -18.25 12.04
N VAL A 140 13.10 -19.39 11.56
CA VAL A 140 12.40 -20.25 10.59
C VAL A 140 12.26 -21.65 11.20
N ASP A 141 11.09 -22.26 11.08
CA ASP A 141 10.87 -23.63 11.56
C ASP A 141 11.14 -24.71 10.52
N GLN A 142 10.96 -25.98 10.89
CA GLN A 142 11.22 -27.14 10.03
C GLN A 142 10.33 -27.19 8.78
N ASP A 143 9.17 -26.52 8.81
CA ASP A 143 8.26 -26.38 7.67
C ASP A 143 8.57 -25.10 6.85
N LYS A 144 9.73 -24.47 7.04
CA LYS A 144 10.14 -23.20 6.42
C LYS A 144 9.22 -22.02 6.75
N LYS A 145 8.51 -22.06 7.88
CA LYS A 145 7.62 -20.97 8.30
C LYS A 145 8.36 -19.95 9.15
N LEU A 146 8.13 -18.69 8.84
CA LEU A 146 8.62 -17.52 9.57
C LEU A 146 7.77 -17.27 10.82
N LEU A 147 8.43 -16.92 11.93
CA LEU A 147 7.73 -16.36 13.08
C LEU A 147 7.43 -14.89 12.83
N VAL A 148 6.15 -14.52 12.82
CA VAL A 148 5.69 -13.19 12.41
C VAL A 148 4.62 -12.62 13.34
N SER A 149 4.38 -11.31 13.23
CA SER A 149 3.20 -10.65 13.78
C SER A 149 2.66 -9.64 12.76
N LEU A 150 1.36 -9.76 12.45
CA LEU A 150 0.68 -8.96 11.44
C LEU A 150 -0.27 -7.92 12.07
N ASN A 151 -0.68 -6.95 11.28
CA ASN A 151 -1.67 -5.90 11.58
C ASN A 151 -1.34 -5.12 12.86
N ASN A 152 -0.07 -4.75 13.02
CA ASN A 152 0.42 -4.05 14.21
C ASN A 152 0.20 -2.53 14.16
N ASN A 153 0.03 -1.93 12.96
CA ASN A 153 0.00 -0.47 12.76
C ASN A 153 1.11 0.24 13.55
N TYR A 154 2.31 -0.34 13.53
CA TYR A 154 3.41 0.11 14.36
C TYR A 154 4.02 1.38 13.77
N PRO A 155 3.99 2.51 14.49
CA PRO A 155 4.59 3.75 14.00
C PRO A 155 6.11 3.60 13.98
N ARG A 156 6.72 4.05 12.88
CA ARG A 156 8.15 4.21 12.72
C ARG A 156 8.45 5.70 12.61
N ASP A 157 9.34 6.17 13.47
CA ASP A 157 9.78 7.58 13.51
C ASP A 157 11.11 7.78 12.74
N ASP A 158 11.61 6.73 12.09
CA ASP A 158 12.85 6.70 11.33
C ASP A 158 12.59 6.64 9.81
N ASP A 159 13.62 6.95 9.03
CA ASP A 159 13.55 6.92 7.56
C ASP A 159 13.51 5.46 7.07
N HIS A 160 12.45 5.11 6.37
CA HIS A 160 12.29 3.75 5.85
C HIS A 160 11.45 3.73 4.58
N THR A 161 11.63 2.69 3.79
CA THR A 161 10.84 2.43 2.60
C THR A 161 9.43 2.00 3.00
N ILE A 162 8.45 2.76 2.51
CA ILE A 162 7.03 2.38 2.51
C ILE A 162 6.73 1.79 1.13
N PRO A 163 6.73 0.46 0.98
CA PRO A 163 6.51 -0.17 -0.32
C PRO A 163 5.11 0.10 -0.89
N ASP A 164 5.06 0.48 -2.16
CA ASP A 164 3.82 0.79 -2.87
C ASP A 164 2.84 -0.38 -2.93
N ASN A 165 3.34 -1.62 -2.87
CA ASN A 165 2.58 -2.84 -3.01
C ASN A 165 2.33 -3.60 -1.69
N GLN A 166 2.71 -3.05 -0.52
CA GLN A 166 2.37 -3.66 0.78
C GLN A 166 1.48 -2.75 1.63
N ASN A 167 0.44 -3.31 2.23
CA ASN A 167 -0.49 -2.58 3.10
C ASN A 167 0.08 -2.36 4.50
N GLU A 168 1.07 -3.17 4.89
CA GLU A 168 1.77 -3.10 6.15
C GLU A 168 3.22 -3.56 6.02
N LEU A 169 4.02 -3.19 7.02
CA LEU A 169 5.30 -3.82 7.32
C LEU A 169 5.07 -4.84 8.44
N PRO A 170 4.96 -6.14 8.14
CA PRO A 170 4.78 -7.15 9.17
C PRO A 170 6.02 -7.20 10.08
N PHE A 171 5.88 -7.65 11.31
CA PHE A 171 7.06 -8.00 12.11
C PHE A 171 7.54 -9.40 11.72
N ILE A 172 8.83 -9.54 11.42
CA ILE A 172 9.49 -10.82 11.26
C ILE A 172 10.54 -10.95 12.36
N PHE A 173 10.55 -12.12 13.02
CA PHE A 173 11.36 -12.32 14.22
C PHE A 173 12.69 -13.03 13.93
N PHE A 174 13.73 -12.53 14.60
CA PHE A 174 15.08 -13.05 14.61
C PHE A 174 15.44 -13.56 16.00
N GLU A 175 16.38 -14.49 16.06
CA GLU A 175 17.08 -14.83 17.29
C GLU A 175 18.35 -13.98 17.44
N GLY A 176 18.71 -13.67 18.68
CA GLY A 176 19.92 -12.92 18.96
C GLY A 176 20.02 -12.46 20.41
N SER A 177 20.71 -11.35 20.62
CA SER A 177 20.92 -10.78 21.95
C SER A 177 20.83 -9.27 21.89
N THR A 178 19.84 -8.69 22.57
CA THR A 178 19.63 -7.24 22.51
C THR A 178 20.76 -6.50 23.23
N THR A 179 21.30 -5.47 22.59
CA THR A 179 22.18 -4.49 23.24
C THR A 179 21.40 -3.31 23.84
N GLN A 180 20.11 -3.18 23.51
CA GLN A 180 19.21 -2.10 23.92
C GLN A 180 17.93 -2.63 24.56
N SER A 181 18.04 -3.12 25.80
CA SER A 181 16.93 -3.76 26.53
C SER A 181 15.70 -2.88 26.79
N ASP A 182 15.83 -1.57 26.58
CA ASP A 182 14.77 -0.57 26.66
C ASP A 182 13.93 -0.47 25.38
N MET A 183 14.46 -0.91 24.23
CA MET A 183 13.76 -0.97 22.93
C MET A 183 12.82 -2.18 22.83
N GLN A 184 12.00 -2.36 23.86
CA GLN A 184 11.01 -3.42 23.94
C GLN A 184 9.79 -3.11 23.07
N LEU A 185 9.41 -4.04 22.20
CA LEU A 185 8.17 -3.99 21.43
C LEU A 185 6.99 -4.37 22.33
N LYS A 186 6.04 -3.45 22.46
CA LYS A 186 4.83 -3.61 23.28
C LYS A 186 3.60 -3.64 22.41
N ASN A 187 2.54 -4.27 22.92
CA ASN A 187 1.22 -4.33 22.27
C ASN A 187 1.20 -4.96 20.88
N LEU A 188 2.19 -5.81 20.57
CA LEU A 188 2.16 -6.58 19.34
C LEU A 188 0.95 -7.52 19.32
N LYS A 189 0.37 -7.69 18.14
CA LYS A 189 -0.59 -8.76 17.88
C LYS A 189 0.07 -10.13 18.11
N PRO A 190 -0.74 -11.18 18.38
CA PRO A 190 -0.22 -12.53 18.62
C PRO A 190 0.78 -12.95 17.56
N LEU A 191 1.84 -13.63 17.99
CA LEU A 191 2.81 -14.20 17.07
C LEU A 191 2.20 -15.43 16.39
N GLU A 192 2.43 -15.55 15.10
CA GLU A 192 2.01 -16.70 14.31
C GLU A 192 3.14 -17.17 13.40
N LYS A 193 2.95 -18.34 12.80
CA LYS A 193 3.92 -18.94 11.89
C LYS A 193 3.32 -19.01 10.49
N LEU A 194 3.95 -18.35 9.52
CA LEU A 194 3.47 -18.31 8.14
C LEU A 194 4.60 -18.65 7.16
N ASP A 195 4.26 -19.35 6.09
CA ASP A 195 5.15 -19.48 4.94
C ASP A 195 5.29 -18.12 4.21
N LEU A 196 6.39 -17.92 3.49
CA LEU A 196 6.69 -16.65 2.83
C LEU A 196 5.61 -16.23 1.84
N LYS A 197 5.03 -17.18 1.09
CA LYS A 197 3.99 -16.91 0.10
C LYS A 197 2.71 -16.39 0.76
N SER A 198 2.28 -17.01 1.86
CA SER A 198 1.13 -16.58 2.66
C SER A 198 1.39 -15.24 3.32
N LEU A 199 2.59 -15.03 3.88
CA LEU A 199 3.01 -13.76 4.45
C LEU A 199 2.94 -12.63 3.42
N ILE A 200 3.58 -12.81 2.26
CA ILE A 200 3.53 -11.86 1.15
C ILE A 200 2.09 -11.61 0.73
N LYS A 201 1.24 -12.64 0.64
CA LYS A 201 -0.17 -12.46 0.29
C LYS A 201 -0.93 -11.61 1.32
N ASN A 202 -0.65 -11.80 2.61
CA ASN A 202 -1.31 -11.08 3.71
C ASN A 202 -0.80 -9.63 3.82
N SER A 203 0.48 -9.40 3.53
CA SER A 203 1.11 -8.07 3.57
C SER A 203 1.04 -7.33 2.24
N ARG A 204 0.70 -8.00 1.14
CA ARG A 204 0.44 -7.33 -0.14
C ARG A 204 -0.78 -6.44 -0.01
N LYS A 205 -0.76 -5.31 -0.72
CA LYS A 205 -1.97 -4.63 -1.17
C LYS A 205 -2.66 -5.53 -2.20
N GLY A 206 -3.29 -6.61 -1.73
CA GLY A 206 -4.03 -7.56 -2.55
C GLY A 206 -5.50 -7.18 -2.64
N ASN A 207 -6.13 -7.59 -3.73
CA ASN A 207 -7.59 -7.69 -3.91
C ASN A 207 -8.25 -8.48 -2.77
N ALA A 208 -8.35 -7.87 -1.59
CA ALA A 208 -9.18 -8.28 -0.49
C ALA A 208 -10.60 -7.82 -0.83
N ILE A 209 -11.44 -8.80 -1.15
CA ILE A 209 -12.88 -8.67 -1.04
C ILE A 209 -13.18 -8.54 0.45
N GLU A 210 -13.09 -7.32 0.97
CA GLU A 210 -13.93 -6.67 1.99
C GLU A 210 -13.26 -5.36 2.43
N SER A 211 -13.62 -4.31 1.69
CA SER A 211 -13.61 -2.87 1.97
C SER A 211 -12.55 -2.23 2.90
N ARG A 212 -11.87 -1.25 2.28
CA ARG A 212 -11.32 0.05 2.77
C ARG A 212 -9.80 0.12 2.88
N ASN A 213 -9.09 1.02 2.21
CA ASN A 213 -9.42 2.02 1.19
C ASN A 213 -8.14 2.21 0.39
N SER A 214 -8.20 2.20 -0.96
CA SER A 214 -7.08 2.70 -1.73
C SER A 214 -6.84 4.16 -1.32
N ALA A 215 -5.59 4.59 -1.24
CA ALA A 215 -5.26 5.99 -0.95
C ALA A 215 -5.89 6.99 -1.94
N SER A 216 -6.58 6.50 -2.99
CA SER A 216 -7.34 7.23 -3.99
C SER A 216 -8.86 7.10 -3.88
N VAL A 217 -9.46 6.28 -3.01
CA VAL A 217 -10.93 6.11 -2.89
C VAL A 217 -11.42 6.63 -1.54
N VAL A 218 -12.24 7.68 -1.58
CA VAL A 218 -12.90 8.33 -0.43
C VAL A 218 -14.02 7.46 0.12
N LYS A 219 -14.83 6.87 -0.77
CA LYS A 219 -16.00 6.07 -0.40
C LYS A 219 -16.18 4.92 -1.39
N GLN A 220 -16.47 3.74 -0.87
CA GLN A 220 -16.86 2.58 -1.66
C GLN A 220 -18.18 2.00 -1.15
N ILE A 221 -19.08 1.63 -2.05
CA ILE A 221 -20.29 0.86 -1.77
C ILE A 221 -20.36 -0.32 -2.73
N ILE A 222 -20.70 -1.49 -2.20
CA ILE A 222 -20.95 -2.71 -2.98
C ILE A 222 -22.42 -3.09 -2.78
N GLN A 223 -23.21 -3.03 -3.84
CA GLN A 223 -24.64 -3.35 -3.82
C GLN A 223 -25.09 -3.75 -5.23
N ASP A 224 -26.07 -4.64 -5.33
CA ASP A 224 -26.71 -4.98 -6.61
C ASP A 224 -27.62 -3.80 -6.99
N LEU A 225 -27.20 -3.01 -8.00
CA LEU A 225 -27.88 -1.77 -8.39
C LEU A 225 -28.86 -2.00 -9.53
N ASP A 226 -28.62 -2.99 -10.41
CA ASP A 226 -29.47 -3.26 -11.57
C ASP A 226 -30.45 -4.44 -11.37
N GLY A 227 -30.35 -5.14 -10.24
CA GLY A 227 -31.25 -6.20 -9.82
C GLY A 227 -30.97 -7.53 -10.53
N ASP A 228 -29.80 -7.72 -11.12
CA ASP A 228 -29.42 -8.96 -11.81
C ASP A 228 -28.91 -10.07 -10.87
N GLY A 229 -28.81 -9.78 -9.57
CA GLY A 229 -28.32 -10.69 -8.54
C GLY A 229 -26.80 -10.69 -8.37
N ILE A 230 -26.06 -9.94 -9.18
CA ILE A 230 -24.62 -9.71 -9.07
C ILE A 230 -24.40 -8.34 -8.41
N LYS A 231 -23.45 -8.26 -7.48
CA LYS A 231 -23.14 -6.99 -6.81
C LYS A 231 -22.41 -6.06 -7.78
N ASP A 232 -22.85 -4.80 -7.82
CA ASP A 232 -22.15 -3.68 -8.46
C ASP A 232 -21.35 -2.89 -7.42
N LYS A 233 -20.55 -1.94 -7.89
CA LYS A 233 -19.68 -1.13 -7.03
C LYS A 233 -19.74 0.35 -7.40
N ILE A 234 -19.94 1.20 -6.41
CA ILE A 234 -19.79 2.67 -6.52
C ILE A 234 -18.52 3.07 -5.79
N GLU A 235 -17.63 3.81 -6.44
CA GLU A 235 -16.42 4.36 -5.86
C GLU A 235 -16.33 5.87 -6.10
N VAL A 236 -16.07 6.60 -5.02
CA VAL A 236 -15.74 8.02 -5.02
C VAL A 236 -14.24 8.14 -4.85
N TYR A 237 -13.57 8.83 -5.76
CA TYR A 237 -12.13 8.97 -5.78
C TYR A 237 -11.68 10.33 -5.26
N LYS A 238 -10.49 10.36 -4.64
CA LYS A 238 -9.83 11.61 -4.27
C LYS A 238 -9.51 12.42 -5.53
N ASN A 239 -9.64 13.74 -5.43
CA ASN A 239 -9.13 14.64 -6.45
C ASN A 239 -7.69 15.05 -6.18
N THR A 240 -6.73 14.22 -6.60
CA THR A 240 -5.29 14.43 -6.35
C THR A 240 -4.70 15.65 -7.08
N SER A 241 -5.48 16.39 -7.87
CA SER A 241 -5.03 17.68 -8.42
C SER A 241 -5.06 18.81 -7.39
N LEU A 242 -5.77 18.63 -6.27
CA LEU A 242 -5.85 19.60 -5.18
C LEU A 242 -4.70 19.40 -4.19
N LYS A 243 -4.26 20.48 -3.54
CA LYS A 243 -3.07 20.44 -2.66
C LYS A 243 -3.38 19.95 -1.26
N ASP A 244 -4.52 20.37 -0.73
CA ASP A 244 -4.92 20.08 0.64
C ASP A 244 -5.64 18.72 0.75
N GLN A 245 -5.32 17.95 1.79
CA GLN A 245 -5.88 16.61 1.96
C GLN A 245 -7.39 16.62 2.16
N PHE A 246 -7.91 17.58 2.94
CA PHE A 246 -9.35 17.73 3.13
C PHE A 246 -10.01 18.06 1.79
N GLU A 247 -9.45 18.99 1.02
CA GLU A 247 -9.98 19.33 -0.29
C GLU A 247 -9.97 18.14 -1.28
N GLN A 248 -8.89 17.36 -1.30
CA GLN A 248 -8.77 16.16 -2.12
C GLN A 248 -9.85 15.12 -1.82
N GLU A 249 -10.39 15.10 -0.60
CA GLU A 249 -11.37 14.11 -0.14
C GLU A 249 -12.81 14.60 -0.18
N HIS A 250 -13.04 15.91 -0.40
CA HIS A 250 -14.38 16.51 -0.29
C HIS A 250 -14.83 17.28 -1.55
N PHE A 251 -13.92 17.74 -2.43
CA PHE A 251 -14.29 18.58 -3.57
C PHE A 251 -13.87 18.02 -4.93
N SER A 252 -14.68 18.29 -5.96
CA SER A 252 -14.43 17.88 -7.35
C SER A 252 -14.09 16.38 -7.51
N LEU A 253 -14.73 15.52 -6.71
CA LEU A 253 -14.42 14.10 -6.62
C LEU A 253 -14.97 13.33 -7.83
N PRO A 254 -14.13 12.55 -8.54
CA PRO A 254 -14.59 11.60 -9.54
C PRO A 254 -15.40 10.47 -8.90
N ILE A 255 -16.56 10.15 -9.47
CA ILE A 255 -17.40 9.04 -9.06
C ILE A 255 -17.47 8.04 -10.20
N LYS A 256 -17.06 6.79 -9.95
CA LYS A 256 -17.17 5.69 -10.89
C LYS A 256 -18.14 4.64 -10.36
N ILE A 257 -18.90 4.09 -11.28
CA ILE A 257 -19.82 2.98 -11.04
C ILE A 257 -19.31 1.83 -11.90
N PHE A 258 -19.10 0.68 -11.27
CA PHE A 258 -18.65 -0.54 -11.89
C PHE A 258 -19.78 -1.56 -11.84
N LYS A 259 -20.01 -2.20 -12.97
CA LYS A 259 -20.96 -3.29 -13.11
C LYS A 259 -20.31 -4.60 -12.66
N GLY A 260 -21.04 -5.38 -11.89
CA GLY A 260 -20.64 -6.74 -11.53
C GLY A 260 -20.68 -7.67 -12.73
N THR A 261 -19.64 -8.49 -12.89
CA THR A 261 -19.57 -9.56 -13.89
C THR A 261 -19.06 -10.84 -13.22
N GLN A 262 -19.16 -11.97 -13.93
CA GLN A 262 -18.59 -13.24 -13.45
C GLN A 262 -17.08 -13.17 -13.21
N ASN A 263 -16.39 -12.22 -13.84
CA ASN A 263 -14.94 -12.05 -13.77
C ASN A 263 -14.52 -10.88 -12.86
N GLY A 264 -15.45 -10.24 -12.14
CA GLY A 264 -15.16 -9.13 -11.23
C GLY A 264 -15.99 -7.89 -11.54
N PHE A 265 -15.36 -6.72 -11.52
CA PHE A 265 -16.02 -5.43 -11.73
C PHE A 265 -15.51 -4.76 -13.02
N GLU A 266 -16.43 -4.35 -13.89
CA GLU A 266 -16.11 -3.60 -15.11
C GLU A 266 -16.64 -2.17 -15.02
N LEU A 267 -15.85 -1.19 -15.47
CA LEU A 267 -16.29 0.22 -15.43
C LEU A 267 -17.57 0.38 -16.24
N TRP A 268 -18.64 0.81 -15.58
CA TRP A 268 -19.95 0.98 -16.18
C TRP A 268 -20.23 2.44 -16.55
N LYS A 269 -20.05 3.35 -15.58
CA LYS A 269 -20.29 4.79 -15.75
C LYS A 269 -19.29 5.60 -14.91
N GLU A 270 -18.97 6.81 -15.34
CA GLU A 270 -18.10 7.73 -14.62
C GLU A 270 -18.66 9.16 -14.70
N ASN A 271 -18.57 9.90 -13.60
CA ASN A 271 -18.85 11.33 -13.53
C ASN A 271 -17.74 12.05 -12.76
N LYS A 272 -17.16 13.10 -13.36
CA LYS A 272 -16.05 13.88 -12.76
C LYS A 272 -16.45 15.28 -12.32
N ASN A 273 -17.70 15.68 -12.55
CA ASN A 273 -18.14 17.08 -12.48
C ASN A 273 -19.39 17.28 -11.61
N LEU A 274 -19.83 16.23 -10.91
CA LEU A 274 -21.03 16.26 -10.07
C LEU A 274 -20.76 16.85 -8.69
N VAL A 275 -19.69 16.44 -8.03
CA VAL A 275 -19.30 16.97 -6.71
C VAL A 275 -18.77 18.38 -6.90
N TYR A 276 -19.26 19.31 -6.08
CA TYR A 276 -18.96 20.74 -6.16
C TYR A 276 -17.44 21.01 -6.08
N SER A 277 -16.99 22.04 -6.78
CA SER A 277 -15.63 22.57 -6.60
C SER A 277 -15.50 23.34 -5.29
N ALA A 278 -14.29 23.38 -4.73
CA ALA A 278 -13.97 24.25 -3.61
C ALA A 278 -14.17 25.72 -4.00
N ASP A 279 -14.91 26.48 -3.18
CA ASP A 279 -15.11 27.92 -3.34
C ASP A 279 -14.64 28.61 -2.06
N ASN A 280 -13.62 29.47 -2.18
CA ASN A 280 -12.99 30.17 -1.06
C ASN A 280 -13.97 31.07 -0.27
N ASN A 281 -15.13 31.39 -0.83
CA ASN A 281 -16.16 32.20 -0.18
C ASN A 281 -17.24 31.34 0.53
N CYS A 282 -17.10 30.01 0.50
CA CYS A 282 -18.06 29.06 1.03
C CYS A 282 -17.37 28.07 1.98
N VAL A 283 -17.75 28.11 3.26
CA VAL A 283 -17.26 27.18 4.29
C VAL A 283 -18.10 25.90 4.34
N SER A 284 -18.29 25.24 3.19
CA SER A 284 -19.01 23.97 3.10
C SER A 284 -18.10 22.77 3.32
N GLU A 285 -18.67 21.63 3.72
CA GLU A 285 -17.93 20.37 3.87
C GLU A 285 -17.80 19.55 2.57
N GLY A 286 -18.43 19.96 1.45
CA GLY A 286 -18.33 19.23 0.19
C GLY A 286 -19.02 17.87 0.23
N PHE A 287 -18.48 16.87 -0.46
CA PHE A 287 -19.00 15.51 -0.46
C PHE A 287 -19.06 14.92 0.96
N SER A 288 -20.20 14.33 1.31
CA SER A 288 -20.43 13.72 2.63
C SER A 288 -20.59 12.20 2.52
N ASN A 289 -21.52 11.74 1.67
CA ASN A 289 -21.90 10.33 1.67
C ASN A 289 -22.54 9.85 0.37
N ILE A 290 -22.67 8.53 0.26
CA ILE A 290 -23.56 7.87 -0.69
C ILE A 290 -24.52 6.96 0.08
N VAL A 291 -25.80 7.08 -0.22
CA VAL A 291 -26.85 6.24 0.34
C VAL A 291 -27.45 5.41 -0.79
N VAL A 292 -27.48 4.08 -0.64
CA VAL A 292 -28.05 3.16 -1.64
C VAL A 292 -29.28 2.47 -1.07
N LYS A 293 -30.35 2.41 -1.86
CA LYS A 293 -31.59 1.70 -1.55
C LYS A 293 -32.16 1.13 -2.83
N ASP A 294 -32.27 -0.19 -2.90
CA ASP A 294 -32.72 -0.91 -4.09
C ASP A 294 -31.89 -0.48 -5.32
N ASN A 295 -32.54 -0.17 -6.44
CA ASN A 295 -31.91 0.33 -7.67
C ASN A 295 -31.70 1.85 -7.68
N TYR A 296 -31.69 2.49 -6.51
CA TYR A 296 -31.45 3.92 -6.35
C TYR A 296 -30.20 4.18 -5.50
N PHE A 297 -29.49 5.25 -5.84
CA PHE A 297 -28.43 5.78 -4.99
C PHE A 297 -28.48 7.30 -4.94
N THR A 298 -28.19 7.88 -3.78
CA THR A 298 -28.14 9.32 -3.54
C THR A 298 -26.73 9.72 -3.18
N ILE A 299 -26.21 10.75 -3.84
CA ILE A 299 -24.97 11.42 -3.48
C ILE A 299 -25.33 12.64 -2.65
N GLU A 300 -24.76 12.70 -1.45
CA GLU A 300 -24.97 13.76 -0.46
C GLU A 300 -23.72 14.64 -0.43
N ALA A 301 -23.91 15.94 -0.68
CA ALA A 301 -22.83 16.91 -0.66
C ALA A 301 -23.34 18.28 -0.21
N GLN A 302 -22.53 18.98 0.57
CA GLN A 302 -22.82 20.31 1.06
C GLN A 302 -22.14 21.37 0.20
N SER A 303 -22.84 22.48 0.00
CA SER A 303 -22.33 23.72 -0.59
C SER A 303 -22.89 24.91 0.20
N CYS A 304 -22.80 26.11 -0.35
CA CYS A 304 -23.41 27.31 0.23
C CYS A 304 -24.26 28.04 -0.80
N TYR A 305 -25.31 28.70 -0.32
CA TYR A 305 -26.06 29.67 -1.10
C TYR A 305 -25.39 31.04 -1.00
N ASP A 306 -24.97 31.41 0.20
CA ASP A 306 -24.14 32.55 0.54
C ASP A 306 -23.23 32.23 1.74
N TYR A 307 -22.47 33.19 2.26
CA TYR A 307 -21.56 32.96 3.38
C TYR A 307 -22.26 32.44 4.64
N ASN A 308 -23.52 32.79 4.89
CA ASN A 308 -24.26 32.44 6.10
C ASN A 308 -25.12 31.19 5.92
N VAL A 309 -25.59 30.89 4.70
CA VAL A 309 -26.52 29.79 4.43
C VAL A 309 -25.81 28.61 3.77
N LEU A 310 -25.66 27.51 4.52
CA LEU A 310 -25.22 26.21 4.00
C LEU A 310 -26.37 25.51 3.28
N VAL A 311 -26.03 24.68 2.30
CA VAL A 311 -26.98 23.93 1.47
C VAL A 311 -26.57 22.47 1.44
N ASP A 312 -27.40 21.59 1.99
CA ASP A 312 -27.23 20.15 1.89
C ASP A 312 -27.95 19.64 0.63
N GLY A 313 -27.17 19.18 -0.34
CA GLY A 313 -27.64 18.70 -1.63
C GLY A 313 -27.78 17.18 -1.66
N PHE A 314 -28.93 16.70 -2.14
CA PHE A 314 -29.27 15.28 -2.27
C PHE A 314 -29.54 14.93 -3.74
N THR A 315 -28.53 14.40 -4.43
CA THR A 315 -28.66 14.02 -5.85
C THR A 315 -28.93 12.53 -6.00
N THR A 316 -30.18 12.16 -6.22
CA THR A 316 -30.62 10.76 -6.35
C THR A 316 -30.67 10.31 -7.80
N PHE A 317 -30.02 9.20 -8.08
CA PHE A 317 -30.02 8.49 -9.35
C PHE A 317 -30.81 7.18 -9.24
N LYS A 318 -31.33 6.74 -10.38
CA LYS A 318 -31.99 5.45 -10.55
C LYS A 318 -31.33 4.68 -11.67
N VAL A 319 -31.08 3.41 -11.42
CA VAL A 319 -30.67 2.44 -12.43
C VAL A 319 -31.92 1.89 -13.11
N GLU A 320 -32.01 2.06 -14.44
CA GLU A 320 -33.06 1.45 -15.25
C GLU A 320 -32.56 1.14 -16.65
N ASN A 321 -32.99 0.00 -17.22
CA ASN A 321 -32.66 -0.40 -18.60
C ASN A 321 -31.15 -0.38 -18.90
N ASN A 322 -30.34 -0.86 -17.95
CA ASN A 322 -28.87 -0.91 -18.03
C ASN A 322 -28.20 0.48 -18.20
N ASP A 323 -28.86 1.54 -17.76
CA ASP A 323 -28.32 2.91 -17.74
C ASP A 323 -28.73 3.62 -16.43
N ILE A 324 -28.13 4.79 -16.16
CA ILE A 324 -28.25 5.49 -14.87
C ILE A 324 -28.74 6.91 -15.12
N PHE A 325 -29.87 7.27 -14.53
CA PHE A 325 -30.52 8.57 -14.77
C PHE A 325 -30.76 9.32 -13.47
N LEU A 326 -30.68 10.65 -13.54
CA LEU A 326 -31.12 11.53 -12.45
C LEU A 326 -32.61 11.30 -12.20
N TYR A 327 -32.95 11.00 -10.95
CA TYR A 327 -34.31 10.74 -10.52
C TYR A 327 -34.88 11.93 -9.74
N LYS A 328 -34.07 12.48 -8.82
CA LYS A 328 -34.45 13.58 -7.94
C LYS A 328 -33.22 14.38 -7.54
N TYR A 329 -33.38 15.69 -7.40
CA TYR A 329 -32.40 16.57 -6.73
C TYR A 329 -33.13 17.32 -5.61
N GLY A 330 -32.60 17.28 -4.38
CA GLY A 330 -33.15 17.98 -3.22
C GLY A 330 -32.12 18.92 -2.61
N GLU A 331 -32.58 20.01 -2.01
CA GLU A 331 -31.75 20.93 -1.21
C GLU A 331 -32.44 21.22 0.11
N GLU A 332 -31.68 21.11 1.20
CA GLU A 332 -32.03 21.61 2.53
C GLU A 332 -31.07 22.75 2.88
N TYR A 333 -31.52 23.68 3.71
CA TYR A 333 -30.81 24.94 3.95
C TYR A 333 -30.65 25.19 5.45
N PHE A 334 -29.46 25.62 5.85
CA PHE A 334 -29.16 25.96 7.24
C PHE A 334 -28.51 27.35 7.34
N ASP A 335 -29.14 28.27 8.07
CA ASP A 335 -28.64 29.62 8.31
C ASP A 335 -27.78 29.66 9.57
N LYS A 336 -26.46 29.70 9.42
CA LYS A 336 -25.49 29.73 10.52
C LYS A 336 -25.57 31.00 11.37
N SER A 337 -26.18 32.07 10.85
CA SER A 337 -26.36 33.32 11.58
C SER A 337 -27.65 33.35 12.39
N ASN A 338 -28.60 32.46 12.08
CA ASN A 338 -29.85 32.31 12.79
C ASN A 338 -30.35 30.86 12.71
N HIS A 339 -29.93 30.03 13.67
CA HIS A 339 -30.23 28.59 13.68
C HIS A 339 -31.73 28.26 13.83
N ASP A 340 -32.54 29.21 14.31
CA ASP A 340 -33.99 29.03 14.48
C ASP A 340 -34.78 29.36 13.20
N LYS A 341 -34.11 29.89 12.18
CA LYS A 341 -34.75 30.25 10.92
C LYS A 341 -34.98 29.00 10.07
N GLU A 342 -36.24 28.58 9.99
CA GLU A 342 -36.66 27.54 9.07
C GLU A 342 -36.65 28.05 7.62
N ILE A 343 -35.89 27.37 6.76
CA ILE A 343 -35.86 27.65 5.32
C ILE A 343 -36.43 26.41 4.60
N PRO A 344 -37.51 26.56 3.79
CA PRO A 344 -38.14 25.43 3.13
C PRO A 344 -37.19 24.69 2.18
N SER A 345 -37.17 23.35 2.26
CA SER A 345 -36.43 22.50 1.34
C SER A 345 -36.97 22.62 -0.08
N LYS A 346 -36.08 22.53 -1.07
CA LYS A 346 -36.45 22.52 -2.50
C LYS A 346 -36.22 21.14 -3.09
N VAL A 347 -37.14 20.70 -3.97
CA VAL A 347 -37.03 19.40 -4.65
C VAL A 347 -37.36 19.54 -6.13
N TRP A 348 -36.49 19.01 -6.97
CA TRP A 348 -36.68 18.84 -8.40
C TRP A 348 -36.75 17.36 -8.74
N THR A 349 -37.63 17.01 -9.67
CA THR A 349 -37.86 15.65 -10.15
C THR A 349 -37.72 15.61 -11.67
N GLN A 350 -37.81 14.42 -12.27
CA GLN A 350 -37.79 14.27 -13.73
C GLN A 350 -38.82 15.14 -14.48
N LYS A 351 -39.90 15.59 -13.82
CA LYS A 351 -40.85 16.55 -14.42
C LYS A 351 -40.24 17.93 -14.64
N ASP A 352 -39.29 18.32 -13.80
CA ASP A 352 -38.63 19.63 -13.81
C ASP A 352 -37.43 19.65 -14.77
N PHE A 353 -36.74 18.52 -14.96
CA PHE A 353 -35.49 18.46 -15.72
C PHE A 353 -35.43 17.42 -16.85
N SER A 354 -36.55 16.78 -17.18
CA SER A 354 -36.62 15.69 -18.16
C SER A 354 -35.69 14.51 -17.77
N LYS A 355 -35.33 13.66 -18.73
CA LYS A 355 -34.44 12.50 -18.49
C LYS A 355 -32.99 12.90 -18.72
N VAL A 356 -32.17 12.85 -17.67
CA VAL A 356 -30.75 13.25 -17.70
C VAL A 356 -29.89 12.08 -17.23
N ARG A 357 -28.83 11.76 -17.98
CA ARG A 357 -27.93 10.64 -17.64
C ARG A 357 -26.96 11.03 -16.54
N PHE A 358 -26.49 10.04 -15.80
CA PHE A 358 -25.52 10.21 -14.72
C PHE A 358 -24.30 11.04 -15.14
N GLN A 359 -23.70 10.76 -16.29
CA GLN A 359 -22.47 11.45 -16.73
C GLN A 359 -22.69 12.91 -17.14
N ASP A 360 -23.94 13.28 -17.44
CA ASP A 360 -24.30 14.62 -17.92
C ASP A 360 -24.65 15.58 -16.76
N VAL A 361 -24.90 15.05 -15.56
CA VAL A 361 -25.17 15.88 -14.37
C VAL A 361 -23.86 16.51 -13.91
N ASN A 362 -23.85 17.83 -13.80
CA ASN A 362 -22.72 18.60 -13.28
C ASN A 362 -23.23 19.78 -12.45
N GLU A 363 -22.31 20.44 -11.76
CA GLU A 363 -22.61 21.60 -10.92
C GLU A 363 -23.38 22.71 -11.67
N SER A 364 -22.98 23.05 -12.91
CA SER A 364 -23.67 24.08 -13.71
C SER A 364 -25.12 23.69 -14.01
N PHE A 365 -25.35 22.42 -14.33
CA PHE A 365 -26.70 21.89 -14.53
C PHE A 365 -27.54 22.01 -13.25
N LEU A 366 -27.02 21.59 -12.09
CA LEU A 366 -27.74 21.68 -10.81
C LEU A 366 -28.03 23.14 -10.42
N ARG A 367 -27.08 24.06 -10.63
CA ARG A 367 -27.28 25.51 -10.40
C ARG A 367 -28.39 26.08 -11.30
N LYS A 368 -28.51 25.64 -12.56
CA LYS A 368 -29.59 26.07 -13.46
C LYS A 368 -30.98 25.57 -13.02
N LEU A 369 -31.07 24.43 -12.35
CA LEU A 369 -32.36 23.99 -11.78
C LEU A 369 -32.87 24.98 -10.73
N LYS A 370 -31.97 25.62 -9.98
CA LYS A 370 -32.34 26.62 -8.96
C LYS A 370 -33.10 27.82 -9.54
N SER A 371 -32.84 28.19 -10.80
CA SER A 371 -33.56 29.31 -11.43
C SER A 371 -34.99 28.96 -11.87
N THR A 372 -35.39 27.70 -11.73
CA THR A 372 -36.74 27.22 -12.11
C THR A 372 -37.72 27.14 -10.94
N LYS A 373 -37.24 27.29 -9.69
CA LYS A 373 -38.06 27.21 -8.46
C LYS A 373 -37.62 28.21 -7.38
#